data_AF-A0A6I5I5G1-F1
#
_entry.id   AF-A0A6I5I5G1-F1
#
_cell.length_a   1.000
_cell.length_b   1.000
_cell.length_c   1.000
_cell.angle_alpha   90.00
_cell.angle_beta   90.00
_cell.angle_gamma   90.00
#
_symmetry.space_group_name_H-M   'P 1'
#
loop_
_entity.id
_entity.type
_entity.pdbx_description
1 polymer ?
#
loop_
_entity_poly.entity_id
_entity_poly.type
_entity_poly.pdbx_seq_one_letter_code
_entity_poly.pdbx_strand_id
1 'polypeptide(L)'
;MSNRQFKDCDGDTWTETAPGMLELTKIVSSAYVAPDPSPTSIEDVRDLHGPLTEIRPDVDVRALLAGVLEDMANEANRRRFVSADCAWIANTFTAKARELREGAS
;
A
#
# COMPACT_ATOMS: atom_id res chain seq x y z
N MET A 1 12.59 -5.54 19.60
CA MET A 1 11.92 -4.24 19.37
C MET A 1 11.10 -4.39 18.11
N SER A 2 9.82 -4.01 18.15
CA SER A 2 8.99 -3.96 16.94
C SER A 2 9.50 -2.80 16.09
N ASN A 3 9.86 -3.03 14.83
CA ASN A 3 10.23 -1.96 13.89
C ASN A 3 9.05 -1.67 12.94
N ARG A 4 7.82 -1.82 13.44
CA ARG A 4 6.62 -1.62 12.61
C ARG A 4 6.49 -0.14 12.31
N GLN A 5 6.23 0.15 11.05
CA GLN A 5 6.02 1.51 10.57
C GLN A 5 4.60 1.61 10.03
N PHE A 6 4.00 2.78 10.17
CA PHE A 6 2.64 3.06 9.75
C PHE A 6 2.61 4.36 8.97
N LYS A 7 1.70 4.42 8.00
CA LYS A 7 1.42 5.62 7.22
C LYS A 7 0.00 6.08 7.52
N ASP A 8 -0.16 7.37 7.80
CA ASP A 8 -1.49 7.97 7.95
C ASP A 8 -2.04 8.49 6.61
N CYS A 9 -3.23 9.08 6.66
CA CYS A 9 -3.91 9.63 5.49
C CYS A 9 -3.23 10.86 4.91
N ASP A 10 -2.48 11.62 5.72
CA ASP A 10 -1.72 12.81 5.29
C ASP A 10 -0.39 12.40 4.62
N GLY A 11 0.00 11.13 4.78
CA GLY A 11 1.18 10.52 4.20
C GLY A 11 2.37 10.49 5.15
N ASP A 12 2.21 10.92 6.39
CA ASP A 12 3.25 10.93 7.40
C ASP A 12 3.52 9.51 7.90
N THR A 13 4.74 9.30 8.41
CA THR A 13 5.24 7.98 8.82
C THR A 13 5.48 7.93 10.32
N TRP A 14 4.83 6.97 10.96
CA TRP A 14 4.90 6.71 12.39
C TRP A 14 5.64 5.40 12.64
N THR A 15 6.57 5.37 13.58
CA THR A 15 7.33 4.15 13.95
C THR A 15 6.93 3.69 15.35
N GLU A 16 6.66 2.39 15.50
CA GLU A 16 6.31 1.80 16.80
C GLU A 16 7.56 1.65 17.68
N THR A 17 7.60 2.34 18.81
CA THR A 17 8.74 2.30 19.76
C THR A 17 8.50 1.33 20.92
N ALA A 18 7.24 1.08 21.26
CA ALA A 18 6.75 0.04 22.16
C ALA A 18 5.39 -0.46 21.66
N PRO A 19 4.92 -1.66 22.05
CA PRO A 19 3.63 -2.17 21.59
C PRO A 19 2.49 -1.15 21.78
N GLY A 20 1.92 -0.68 20.67
CA GLY A 20 0.85 0.33 20.66
C GLY A 20 1.29 1.79 20.82
N MET A 21 2.59 2.07 20.92
CA MET A 21 3.15 3.42 21.07
C MET A 21 3.91 3.84 19.81
N LEU A 22 3.48 4.94 19.20
CA LEU A 22 3.97 5.45 17.93
C LEU A 22 4.70 6.78 18.10
N GLU A 23 5.80 6.95 17.37
CA GLU A 23 6.54 8.21 17.26
C GLU A 23 6.54 8.68 15.80
N LEU A 24 6.31 9.97 15.58
CA LEU A 24 6.32 10.56 14.24
C LEU A 24 7.75 10.67 13.72
N THR A 25 8.06 9.93 12.65
CA THR A 25 9.43 9.79 12.11
C THR A 25 9.65 10.46 10.77
N LYS A 26 8.59 10.75 10.02
CA LYS A 26 8.67 11.47 8.75
C LYS A 26 7.37 12.17 8.44
N ILE A 27 7.45 13.40 7.96
CA ILE A 27 6.30 14.19 7.50
C ILE A 27 6.43 14.43 6.00
N VAL A 28 5.32 14.30 5.27
CA VAL A 28 5.28 14.52 3.80
C VAL A 28 5.02 15.99 3.46
N SER A 29 4.27 16.70 4.31
CA SER A 29 3.87 18.09 4.09
C SER A 29 4.58 19.06 5.03
N SER A 30 5.42 19.92 4.44
CA SER A 30 6.10 21.08 5.03
C SER A 30 7.51 20.86 5.60
N ALA A 31 8.32 21.90 5.42
CA ALA A 31 9.78 21.87 5.44
C ALA A 31 10.44 21.69 6.80
N TYR A 32 9.71 21.60 7.91
CA TYR A 32 10.27 21.39 9.25
C TYR A 32 9.11 21.14 10.21
N VAL A 33 9.11 20.02 10.91
CA VAL A 33 8.46 19.92 12.23
C VAL A 33 9.44 19.19 13.12
N ALA A 34 9.76 19.81 14.26
CA ALA A 34 10.53 19.17 15.31
C ALA A 34 9.79 17.87 15.72
N PRO A 35 10.48 16.74 15.93
CA PRO A 35 9.83 15.54 16.42
C PRO A 35 9.09 15.91 17.71
N ASP A 36 7.76 15.82 17.71
CA ASP A 36 7.00 15.87 18.95
C ASP A 36 7.47 14.65 19.76
N PRO A 37 8.24 14.85 20.85
CA PRO A 37 9.22 13.86 21.31
C PRO A 37 8.61 12.75 22.17
N SER A 38 7.28 12.73 22.34
CA SER A 38 6.62 11.71 23.16
C SER A 38 5.91 10.68 22.29
N PRO A 39 6.22 9.38 22.47
CA PRO A 39 5.40 8.32 21.92
C PRO A 39 3.93 8.52 22.31
N THR A 40 3.05 8.46 21.32
CA THR A 40 1.60 8.58 21.48
C THR A 40 0.93 7.24 21.19
N SER A 41 -0.28 6.99 21.69
CA SER A 41 -0.93 5.71 21.46
C SER A 41 -1.40 5.58 20.01
N ILE A 42 -1.41 4.35 19.48
CA ILE A 42 -1.94 4.06 18.14
C ILE A 42 -3.41 4.46 17.98
N GLU A 43 -4.16 4.47 19.08
CA GLU A 43 -5.56 4.89 19.12
C GLU A 43 -5.67 6.40 18.94
N ASP A 44 -4.87 7.18 19.67
CA ASP A 44 -4.83 8.64 19.52
C ASP A 44 -4.40 9.07 18.11
N VAL A 45 -3.39 8.40 17.53
CA VAL A 45 -2.99 8.70 16.15
C VAL A 45 -4.15 8.43 15.18
N ARG A 46 -4.91 7.35 15.37
CA ARG A 46 -6.05 7.03 14.50
C ARG A 46 -7.19 8.02 14.65
N ASP A 47 -7.45 8.49 15.86
CA ASP A 47 -8.51 9.46 16.12
C ASP A 47 -8.18 10.83 15.52
N LEU A 48 -6.90 11.20 15.48
CA LEU A 48 -6.43 12.49 14.95
C LEU A 48 -6.17 12.49 13.44
N HIS A 49 -5.54 11.43 12.92
CA HIS A 49 -5.03 11.36 11.54
C HIS A 49 -5.78 10.34 10.66
N GLY A 50 -6.77 9.65 11.22
CA GLY A 50 -7.53 8.62 10.52
C GLY A 50 -6.85 7.25 10.46
N PRO A 51 -7.35 6.34 9.62
CA PRO A 51 -6.83 4.97 9.56
C PRO A 51 -5.35 4.90 9.21
N LEU A 52 -4.60 4.14 10.01
CA LEU A 52 -3.19 3.87 9.78
C LEU A 52 -2.99 2.62 8.92
N THR A 53 -2.13 2.74 7.91
CA THR A 53 -1.70 1.63 7.05
C THR A 53 -0.31 1.16 7.46
N GLU A 54 -0.17 -0.10 7.87
CA GLU A 54 1.14 -0.67 8.20
C GLU A 54 2.02 -0.78 6.94
N ILE A 55 3.21 -0.20 7.00
CA ILE A 55 4.26 -0.33 5.98
C ILE A 55 4.94 -1.67 6.20
N ARG A 56 4.70 -2.60 5.26
CA ARG A 56 5.31 -3.92 5.24
C ARG A 56 6.37 -3.98 4.16
N PRO A 57 7.66 -3.76 4.50
CA PRO A 57 8.74 -3.75 3.51
C PRO A 57 9.01 -5.13 2.90
N ASP A 58 8.56 -6.19 3.56
CA ASP A 58 8.66 -7.59 3.16
C ASP A 58 7.53 -8.03 2.21
N VAL A 59 6.46 -7.25 2.12
CA VAL A 59 5.36 -7.51 1.21
C VAL A 59 5.62 -6.77 -0.10
N ASP A 60 5.99 -7.52 -1.13
CA ASP A 60 6.04 -6.99 -2.48
C ASP A 60 4.60 -6.73 -2.98
N VAL A 61 4.10 -5.54 -2.68
CA VAL A 61 2.76 -5.06 -3.09
C VAL A 61 2.61 -5.12 -4.61
N ARG A 62 3.69 -4.94 -5.37
CA ARG A 62 3.65 -5.04 -6.83
C ARG A 62 3.42 -6.49 -7.27
N ALA A 63 4.11 -7.45 -6.64
CA ALA A 63 3.88 -8.86 -6.92
C ALA A 63 2.46 -9.32 -6.53
N LEU A 64 1.94 -8.87 -5.39
CA LEU A 64 0.55 -9.16 -4.97
C LEU A 64 -0.46 -8.59 -5.96
N LEU A 65 -0.33 -7.32 -6.32
CA LEU A 65 -1.23 -6.68 -7.26
C LEU A 65 -1.13 -7.31 -8.66
N ALA A 66 0.08 -7.70 -9.09
CA ALA A 66 0.26 -8.44 -10.33
C ALA A 66 -0.47 -9.79 -10.31
N GLY A 67 -0.43 -10.52 -9.20
CA GLY A 67 -1.19 -11.77 -9.03
C GLY A 67 -2.70 -11.57 -9.14
N VAL A 68 -3.24 -10.53 -8.48
CA VAL A 68 -4.68 -10.20 -8.59
C VAL A 68 -5.08 -9.87 -10.03
N LEU A 69 -4.25 -9.10 -10.75
CA LEU A 69 -4.50 -8.76 -12.14
C LEU A 69 -4.43 -10.00 -13.06
N GLU A 70 -3.51 -10.93 -12.81
CA GLU A 70 -3.45 -12.21 -13.52
C GLU A 70 -4.72 -13.05 -13.31
N ASP A 71 -5.24 -13.11 -12.08
CA ASP A 71 -6.49 -13.81 -11.78
C ASP A 71 -7.68 -13.19 -12.50
N MET A 72 -7.76 -11.85 -12.52
CA MET A 72 -8.78 -11.12 -13.27
C MET A 72 -8.65 -11.35 -14.78
N ALA A 73 -7.43 -11.38 -15.31
CA ALA A 73 -7.17 -11.69 -16.72
C ALA A 73 -7.62 -13.10 -17.08
N ASN A 74 -7.35 -14.08 -16.21
CA ASN A 74 -7.76 -15.47 -16.38
C ASN A 74 -9.28 -15.63 -16.38
N GLU A 75 -10.00 -14.92 -15.50
CA GLU A 75 -11.46 -14.90 -15.50
C GLU A 75 -12.02 -14.26 -16.77
N ALA A 76 -11.48 -13.12 -17.20
CA ALA A 76 -11.89 -12.46 -18.44
C ALA A 76 -11.63 -13.36 -19.67
N ASN A 77 -10.48 -14.05 -19.72
CA ASN A 77 -10.15 -14.99 -20.78
C ASN A 77 -11.10 -16.18 -20.85
N ARG A 78 -11.55 -16.71 -19.69
CA ARG A 78 -12.57 -17.77 -19.66
C ARG A 78 -13.87 -17.35 -20.33
N ARG A 79 -14.18 -16.05 -20.33
CA ARG A 79 -15.38 -15.47 -20.95
C ARG A 79 -15.12 -14.82 -22.32
N ARG A 80 -13.91 -14.96 -22.89
CA ARG A 80 -13.51 -14.26 -24.12
C ARG A 80 -14.35 -14.57 -25.36
N PHE A 81 -15.02 -15.71 -25.39
CA PHE A 81 -15.91 -16.11 -26.48
C PHE A 81 -17.33 -15.54 -26.33
N VAL A 82 -17.61 -14.87 -25.21
CA VAL A 82 -18.90 -14.25 -24.89
C VAL A 82 -18.93 -12.77 -25.29
N SER A 83 -17.79 -12.06 -25.21
CA SER A 83 -17.67 -10.67 -25.67
C SER A 83 -16.23 -10.34 -26.08
N ALA A 84 -16.07 -9.51 -27.12
CA ALA A 84 -14.80 -8.91 -27.49
C ALA A 84 -14.22 -8.04 -26.36
N ASP A 85 -15.07 -7.48 -25.50
CA ASP A 85 -14.66 -6.72 -24.31
C ASP A 85 -13.87 -7.61 -23.34
N CYS A 86 -14.26 -8.88 -23.19
CA CYS A 86 -13.55 -9.82 -22.33
C CYS A 86 -12.13 -10.10 -22.85
N ALA A 87 -11.92 -10.13 -24.16
CA ALA A 87 -10.59 -10.29 -24.75
C ALA A 87 -9.72 -9.04 -24.51
N TRP A 88 -10.29 -7.84 -24.66
CA TRP A 88 -9.58 -6.59 -24.39
C TRP A 88 -9.24 -6.44 -22.89
N ILE A 89 -10.18 -6.76 -21.99
CA ILE A 89 -9.99 -6.74 -20.54
C ILE A 89 -8.87 -7.71 -20.12
N ALA A 90 -8.89 -8.94 -20.65
CA ALA A 90 -7.86 -9.94 -20.35
C ALA A 90 -6.46 -9.45 -20.74
N ASN A 91 -6.31 -8.94 -21.96
CA ASN A 91 -5.03 -8.40 -22.44
C ASN A 91 -4.56 -7.21 -21.60
N THR A 92 -5.47 -6.33 -21.21
CA THR A 92 -5.17 -5.15 -20.39
C THR A 92 -4.65 -5.54 -19.02
N PHE A 93 -5.32 -6.47 -18.33
CA PHE A 93 -4.88 -6.92 -17.01
C PHE A 93 -3.57 -7.70 -17.06
N THR A 94 -3.36 -8.55 -18.07
CA THR A 94 -2.07 -9.23 -18.27
C THR A 94 -0.93 -8.23 -18.49
N ALA A 95 -1.15 -7.20 -19.32
CA ALA A 95 -0.13 -6.18 -19.55
C ALA A 95 0.22 -5.41 -18.26
N LYS A 96 -0.79 -5.04 -17.46
CA LYS A 96 -0.57 -4.35 -16.18
C LYS A 96 0.10 -5.21 -15.12
N ALA A 97 -0.24 -6.50 -15.03
CA ALA A 97 0.47 -7.43 -14.16
C ALA A 97 1.96 -7.53 -14.52
N ARG A 98 2.26 -7.58 -15.83
CA ARG A 98 3.63 -7.61 -16.34
C ARG A 98 4.40 -6.33 -16.03
N GLU A 99 3.81 -5.15 -16.27
CA GLU A 99 4.41 -3.86 -15.91
C GLU A 99 4.77 -3.78 -14.41
N LEU A 100 3.92 -4.33 -13.53
CA LEU A 100 4.17 -4.34 -12.09
C LEU A 100 5.35 -5.25 -11.70
N ARG A 101 5.52 -6.38 -12.39
CA ARG A 101 6.62 -7.34 -12.15
C ARG A 101 7.96 -6.86 -12.73
N GLU A 102 7.92 -6.27 -13.93
CA GLU A 102 9.13 -5.84 -14.65
C GLU A 102 9.60 -4.44 -14.22
N GLY A 103 8.74 -3.68 -13.54
CA GLY A 103 8.95 -2.27 -13.25
C GLY A 103 8.56 -1.40 -14.46
N ALA A 104 8.00 -0.21 -14.18
CA ALA A 104 7.70 0.74 -15.24
C ALA A 104 9.01 1.11 -15.96
N SER A 105 9.08 0.82 -17.26
CA SER A 105 10.17 1.25 -18.15
C SER A 105 10.11 2.75 -18.41
#